data_AF-A0A7R9HEN8-F1
#
_entry.id   AF-A0A7R9HEN8-F1
#
_cell.length_a   1.000
_cell.length_b   1.000
_cell.length_c   1.000
_cell.angle_alpha   90.00
_cell.angle_beta   90.00
_cell.angle_gamma   90.00
#
_symmetry.space_group_name_H-M   'P 1'
#
loop_
_entity.id
_entity.type
_entity.pdbx_description
1 polymer ?
#
loop_
_entity_poly.entity_id
_entity_poly.type
_entity_poly.pdbx_seq_one_letter_code
_entity_poly.pdbx_strand_id
1 'polypeptide(L)'
;SLFQCVGLLISLPYLNLNSDEQTGIQNMQGLMYLIVTETIFTYTYSVFHTFPQEIPLLLREIGNGLYRPGPYYISKMIILIPRAILGPFIYTGLIFYIAGLQGGVTGFLLFCIPVISSAIAATAYG
;
A
#
# COMPACT_ATOMS: atom_id res chain seq x y z
N SER A 1 -4.40 -7.92 9.04
CA SER A 1 -3.61 -9.03 9.61
C SER A 1 -2.65 -9.61 8.59
N LEU A 2 -3.09 -10.20 7.46
CA LEU A 2 -2.19 -10.82 6.47
C LEU A 2 -1.10 -9.86 5.93
N PHE A 3 -1.48 -8.64 5.54
CA PHE A 3 -0.55 -7.62 5.02
C PHE A 3 0.59 -7.27 5.99
N GLN A 4 0.32 -7.30 7.30
CA GLN A 4 1.33 -7.05 8.32
C GLN A 4 2.28 -8.26 8.48
N CYS A 5 1.77 -9.49 8.34
CA CYS A 5 2.59 -10.69 8.36
C CYS A 5 3.57 -10.73 7.18
N VAL A 6 3.14 -10.28 6.00
CA VAL A 6 4.00 -10.16 4.82
C VAL A 6 5.09 -9.11 5.08
N GLY A 7 4.76 -8.00 5.73
CA GLY A 7 5.74 -6.99 6.14
C GLY A 7 6.80 -7.54 7.10
N LEU A 8 6.41 -8.40 8.03
CA LEU A 8 7.35 -9.12 8.90
C LEU A 8 8.28 -10.02 8.09
N LEU A 9 7.73 -10.84 7.19
CA LEU A 9 8.50 -11.76 6.37
C LEU A 9 9.53 -11.04 5.49
N ILE A 10 9.13 -9.91 4.91
CA ILE A 10 9.98 -9.08 4.05
C ILE A 10 11.08 -8.36 4.84
N SER A 11 10.80 -7.90 6.06
CA SER A 11 11.74 -7.08 6.84
C SER A 11 12.74 -7.90 7.68
N LEU A 12 12.37 -9.12 8.09
CA LEU A 12 13.22 -10.04 8.85
C LEU A 12 14.64 -10.26 8.26
N PRO A 13 14.83 -10.48 6.94
CA PRO A 13 16.17 -10.66 6.39
C PRO A 13 17.03 -9.39 6.36
N TYR A 14 16.44 -8.21 6.59
CA TYR A 14 17.11 -6.91 6.56
C TYR A 14 17.39 -6.36 7.97
N LEU A 15 17.50 -7.24 8.97
CA LEU A 15 17.85 -6.86 10.34
C LEU A 15 19.27 -6.25 10.39
N ASN A 16 19.38 -5.04 10.95
CA ASN A 16 20.65 -4.30 11.15
C ASN A 16 21.44 -4.04 9.86
N LEU A 17 20.92 -3.15 9.03
CA LEU A 17 21.65 -2.63 7.88
C LEU A 17 22.78 -1.69 8.34
N ASN A 18 24.03 -2.11 8.13
CA ASN A 18 25.20 -1.24 8.29
C ASN A 18 25.34 -0.35 7.05
N SER A 19 25.09 0.94 7.21
CA SER A 19 25.12 1.95 6.13
C SER A 19 26.51 2.23 5.56
N ASP A 20 27.56 1.80 6.27
CA ASP A 20 28.95 2.16 5.97
C ASP A 20 29.56 1.32 4.83
N GLU A 21 28.92 0.21 4.47
CA GLU A 21 29.36 -0.67 3.40
C GLU A 21 28.46 -0.53 2.16
N GLN A 22 29.05 -0.66 0.97
CA GLN A 22 28.32 -0.65 -0.30
C GLN A 22 27.20 -1.71 -0.34
N THR A 23 27.41 -2.84 0.33
CA THR A 23 26.42 -3.91 0.54
C THR A 23 25.18 -3.43 1.28
N GLY A 24 25.33 -2.54 2.27
CA GLY A 24 24.23 -1.96 3.04
C GLY A 24 23.33 -1.07 2.18
N ILE A 25 23.93 -0.24 1.31
CA ILE A 25 23.19 0.60 0.36
C ILE A 25 22.38 -0.27 -0.63
N GLN A 26 23.00 -1.33 -1.16
CA GLN A 26 22.32 -2.25 -2.08
C GLN A 26 21.15 -2.98 -1.40
N ASN A 27 21.36 -3.44 -0.17
CA ASN A 27 20.30 -4.09 0.60
C ASN A 27 19.14 -3.13 0.92
N MET A 28 19.44 -1.86 1.22
CA MET A 28 18.41 -0.84 1.44
C MET A 28 17.58 -0.56 0.17
N GLN A 29 18.24 -0.51 -1.00
CA GLN A 29 17.54 -0.39 -2.28
C GLN A 29 16.66 -1.61 -2.57
N GLY A 30 17.15 -2.81 -2.30
CA GLY A 30 16.38 -4.06 -2.43
C GLY A 30 15.14 -4.07 -1.53
N LEU A 31 15.30 -3.67 -0.27
CA LEU A 31 14.22 -3.53 0.70
C LEU A 31 13.14 -2.57 0.18
N MET A 32 13.53 -1.37 -0.25
CA MET A 32 12.61 -0.37 -0.80
C MET A 32 11.83 -0.90 -2.01
N TYR A 33 12.52 -1.54 -2.95
CA TYR A 33 11.90 -2.11 -4.14
C TYR A 33 10.86 -3.18 -3.78
N LEU A 34 11.20 -4.06 -2.84
CA LEU A 34 10.35 -5.19 -2.47
C LEU A 34 9.09 -4.71 -1.72
N ILE A 35 9.24 -3.72 -0.84
CA ILE A 35 8.11 -3.07 -0.13
C ILE A 35 7.14 -2.40 -1.09
N VAL A 36 7.65 -1.63 -2.06
CA VAL A 36 6.81 -0.93 -3.04
C VAL A 36 6.07 -1.94 -3.93
N THR A 37 6.78 -2.94 -4.44
CA THR A 37 6.19 -3.98 -5.30
C THR A 37 5.09 -4.76 -4.57
N GLU A 38 5.36 -5.19 -3.33
CA GLU A 38 4.38 -5.93 -2.53
C GLU A 38 3.14 -5.08 -2.20
N THR A 39 3.34 -3.79 -1.92
CA THR A 39 2.26 -2.85 -1.68
C THR A 39 1.38 -2.75 -2.93
N ILE A 40 1.97 -2.52 -4.10
CA ILE A 40 1.23 -2.41 -5.36
C ILE A 40 0.41 -3.67 -5.62
N PHE A 41 1.01 -4.87 -5.49
CA PHE A 41 0.30 -6.12 -5.71
C PHE A 41 -0.85 -6.32 -4.73
N THR A 42 -0.63 -6.09 -3.44
CA THR A 42 -1.69 -6.26 -2.43
C THR A 42 -2.90 -5.37 -2.73
N TYR A 43 -2.66 -4.09 -3.02
CA TYR A 43 -3.74 -3.14 -3.32
C TYR A 43 -4.45 -3.49 -4.64
N THR A 44 -3.67 -3.83 -5.67
CA THR A 44 -4.19 -4.23 -6.97
C THR A 44 -5.07 -5.48 -6.85
N TYR A 45 -4.63 -6.51 -6.13
CA TYR A 45 -5.43 -7.72 -5.88
C TYR A 45 -6.71 -7.44 -5.10
N SER A 46 -6.68 -6.55 -4.11
CA SER A 46 -7.89 -6.15 -3.38
C SER A 46 -8.91 -5.53 -4.33
N VAL A 47 -8.47 -4.66 -5.24
CA VAL A 47 -9.33 -4.00 -6.21
C VAL A 47 -9.88 -5.01 -7.22
N PHE A 48 -9.01 -5.86 -7.80
CA PHE A 48 -9.40 -6.94 -8.71
C PHE A 48 -10.42 -7.92 -8.11
N HIS A 49 -10.41 -8.12 -6.78
CA HIS A 49 -11.41 -8.96 -6.14
C HIS A 49 -12.75 -8.26 -5.96
N THR A 50 -12.72 -6.98 -5.54
CA THR A 50 -13.94 -6.20 -5.30
C THR A 50 -14.64 -5.75 -6.59
N PHE A 51 -13.88 -5.48 -7.65
CA PHE A 51 -14.40 -4.90 -8.89
C PHE A 51 -15.44 -5.81 -9.59
N PRO A 52 -15.18 -7.11 -9.82
CA PRO A 52 -16.17 -8.01 -10.42
C PRO A 52 -17.42 -8.21 -9.56
N GLN A 53 -17.28 -8.12 -8.23
CA GLN A 53 -18.41 -8.23 -7.30
C GLN A 53 -19.35 -7.02 -7.39
N GLU A 54 -18.83 -5.85 -7.76
CA GLU A 54 -19.61 -4.62 -7.85
C GLU A 54 -20.27 -4.41 -9.21
N ILE A 55 -19.72 -4.94 -10.31
CA ILE A 55 -20.33 -4.89 -11.65
C ILE A 55 -21.82 -5.29 -11.67
N PRO A 56 -22.24 -6.45 -11.14
CA PRO A 56 -23.64 -6.86 -11.20
C PRO A 56 -24.56 -5.93 -10.38
N LEU A 57 -24.04 -5.35 -9.30
CA LEU A 57 -24.79 -4.43 -8.45
C LEU A 57 -24.99 -3.09 -9.17
N LEU A 58 -23.94 -2.59 -9.83
CA LEU A 58 -23.97 -1.39 -10.67
C LEU A 58 -24.96 -1.54 -11.84
N LEU A 59 -24.93 -2.68 -12.54
CA LEU A 59 -25.86 -2.96 -13.66
C LEU A 59 -27.32 -2.96 -13.19
N ARG A 60 -27.60 -3.47 -12.00
CA ARG A 60 -28.94 -3.47 -11.41
C ARG A 60 -29.43 -2.06 -11.04
N GLU A 61 -28.54 -1.23 -10.51
CA GLU A 61 -28.87 0.15 -10.12
C GLU A 61 -29.07 1.08 -11.33
N ILE A 62 -28.28 0.90 -12.40
CA ILE A 62 -28.46 1.60 -13.68
C ILE A 62 -29.79 1.20 -14.32
N GLY A 63 -30.14 -0.09 -14.29
CA GLY A 63 -31.41 -0.61 -14.82
C GLY A 63 -32.66 -0.05 -14.13
N ASN A 64 -32.55 0.34 -12.86
CA ASN A 64 -33.65 0.92 -12.09
C ASN A 64 -33.73 2.46 -12.18
N GLY A 65 -32.83 3.12 -12.91
CA GLY A 65 -32.83 4.57 -13.11
C GLY A 65 -32.60 5.41 -11.85
N LEU A 66 -32.23 4.78 -10.72
CA LEU A 66 -32.20 5.41 -9.40
C LEU A 66 -30.89 6.17 -9.12
N TYR A 67 -29.80 5.86 -9.83
CA TYR A 67 -28.48 6.48 -9.62
C TYR A 67 -27.78 6.84 -10.93
N ARG A 68 -27.23 8.06 -10.99
CA ARG A 68 -26.18 8.39 -11.96
C ARG A 68 -24.89 7.71 -11.49
N PRO A 69 -24.04 7.17 -12.38
CA PRO A 69 -22.80 6.49 -11.98
C PRO A 69 -21.81 7.39 -11.22
N GLY A 70 -21.85 8.72 -11.41
CA GLY A 70 -20.92 9.66 -10.80
C GLY A 70 -20.88 9.69 -9.25
N PRO A 71 -22.00 9.93 -8.55
CA PRO A 71 -22.06 9.95 -7.09
C PRO A 71 -21.57 8.65 -6.40
N TYR A 72 -21.77 7.49 -7.04
CA TYR A 72 -21.29 6.21 -6.53
C TYR A 72 -19.77 6.14 -6.54
N TYR A 73 -19.13 6.51 -7.65
CA TYR A 73 -17.66 6.55 -7.77
C TYR A 73 -17.01 7.51 -6.76
N ILE A 74 -17.60 8.70 -6.56
CA ILE A 74 -17.08 9.68 -5.59
C ILE A 74 -17.18 9.14 -4.16
N SER A 75 -18.34 8.58 -3.79
CA SER A 75 -18.55 8.01 -2.45
C SER A 75 -17.59 6.86 -2.20
N LYS A 76 -17.36 6.01 -3.22
CA LYS A 76 -16.41 4.91 -3.14
C LYS A 76 -14.97 5.41 -2.96
N MET A 77 -14.53 6.40 -3.72
CA MET A 77 -13.18 6.97 -3.56
C MET A 77 -12.97 7.59 -2.17
N ILE A 78 -13.96 8.30 -1.63
CA ILE A 78 -13.86 8.91 -0.29
C ILE A 78 -13.69 7.84 0.80
N ILE A 79 -14.31 6.67 0.65
CA ILE A 79 -14.19 5.56 1.60
C ILE A 79 -12.87 4.81 1.41
N LEU A 80 -12.37 4.72 0.18
CA LEU A 80 -11.18 3.94 -0.18
C LEU A 80 -9.88 4.67 0.16
N ILE A 81 -9.82 6.00 0.00
CA ILE A 81 -8.63 6.82 0.26
C ILE A 81 -8.10 6.69 1.70
N PRO A 82 -8.92 6.84 2.76
CA PRO A 82 -8.44 6.71 4.14
C PRO A 82 -7.86 5.31 4.40
N ARG A 83 -8.50 4.29 3.81
CA ARG A 83 -8.07 2.89 3.93
C ARG A 83 -6.76 2.62 3.18
N ALA A 84 -6.56 3.30 2.05
CA ALA A 84 -5.34 3.26 1.26
C ALA A 84 -4.16 3.98 1.92
N ILE A 85 -4.39 4.89 2.86
CA ILE A 85 -3.33 5.63 3.57
C ILE A 85 -3.00 5.00 4.94
N LEU A 86 -4.01 4.54 5.69
CA LEU A 86 -3.78 3.95 7.02
C LEU A 86 -3.07 2.59 6.94
N GLY A 87 -3.42 1.77 5.94
CA GLY A 87 -2.83 0.45 5.75
C GLY A 87 -1.31 0.48 5.55
N PRO A 88 -0.79 1.24 4.56
CA PRO A 88 0.64 1.29 4.29
C PRO A 88 1.40 2.05 5.37
N PHE A 89 0.77 3.03 6.04
CA PHE A 89 1.41 3.77 7.13
C PHE A 89 1.79 2.87 8.33
N ILE A 90 0.90 1.97 8.73
CA ILE A 90 1.18 1.00 9.81
C ILE A 90 2.23 -0.01 9.34
N TYR A 91 2.16 -0.43 8.08
CA TYR A 91 3.09 -1.37 7.46
C TYR A 91 4.52 -0.80 7.37
N THR A 92 4.68 0.43 6.90
CA THR A 92 6.00 1.10 6.87
C THR A 92 6.53 1.36 8.27
N GLY A 93 5.66 1.68 9.24
CA GLY A 93 6.05 1.82 10.65
C GLY A 93 6.68 0.55 11.21
N LEU A 94 6.06 -0.61 10.94
CA LEU A 94 6.56 -1.90 11.37
C LEU A 94 7.91 -2.24 10.72
N ILE A 95 8.04 -2.03 9.41
CA ILE A 95 9.27 -2.35 8.68
C ILE A 95 10.41 -1.41 9.09
N PHE A 96 10.14 -0.12 9.29
CA PHE A 96 11.13 0.84 9.76
C PHE A 96 11.70 0.45 11.13
N TYR A 97 10.83 -0.02 12.03
CA TYR A 97 11.25 -0.52 13.35
C TYR A 97 12.12 -1.77 13.26
N ILE A 98 11.79 -2.71 12.35
CA ILE A 98 12.52 -3.98 12.20
C ILE A 98 13.84 -3.81 11.46
N ALA A 99 13.85 -3.00 10.40
CA ALA A 99 15.07 -2.73 9.63
C ALA A 99 16.11 -1.93 10.44
N GLY A 100 15.70 -1.30 11.55
CA GLY A 100 16.59 -0.54 12.42
C GLY A 100 17.19 0.69 11.73
N LEU A 101 16.46 1.28 10.77
CA LEU A 101 16.97 2.40 9.97
C LEU A 101 17.24 3.62 10.86
N GLN A 102 18.46 4.15 10.78
CA GLN A 102 18.83 5.40 11.44
C GLN A 102 18.33 6.59 10.61
N GLY A 103 17.62 7.53 11.25
CA GLY A 103 17.02 8.67 10.55
C GLY A 103 15.92 9.40 11.30
N GLY A 104 15.52 8.91 12.49
CA GLY A 104 14.51 9.53 13.32
C GLY A 104 13.16 9.70 12.61
N VAL A 105 12.42 10.75 12.96
CA VAL A 105 11.10 11.03 12.40
C VAL A 105 11.17 11.45 10.92
N THR A 106 12.21 12.18 10.53
CA THR A 106 12.40 12.66 9.16
C THR A 106 12.68 11.51 8.18
N GLY A 107 13.54 10.56 8.56
CA GLY A 107 13.80 9.36 7.77
C GLY A 107 12.57 8.49 7.59
N PHE A 108 11.77 8.34 8.65
CA PHE A 108 10.49 7.63 8.58
C PHE A 108 9.50 8.30 7.62
N LEU A 109 9.37 9.63 7.66
CA LEU A 109 8.49 10.36 6.76
C LEU A 109 8.92 10.20 5.29
N LEU A 110 10.23 10.31 5.01
CA LEU A 110 10.77 10.10 3.67
C LEU A 110 10.52 8.66 3.16
N PHE A 111 10.60 7.67 4.05
CA PHE A 111 10.30 6.28 3.75
C PHE A 111 8.80 6.04 3.44
N CYS A 112 7.90 6.77 4.10
CA CYS A 112 6.46 6.63 3.90
C CYS A 112 5.96 7.17 2.55
N ILE A 113 6.56 8.25 2.04
CA ILE A 113 6.12 8.92 0.80
C ILE A 113 5.98 7.96 -0.41
N PRO A 114 7.01 7.18 -0.80
CA PRO A 114 6.91 6.30 -1.96
C PRO A 114 5.93 5.14 -1.77
N VAL A 115 5.72 4.71 -0.52
CA VAL A 115 4.78 3.61 -0.23
C VAL A 115 3.34 4.11 -0.27
N ILE A 116 3.06 5.32 0.24
CA ILE A 116 1.73 5.92 0.16
C ILE A 116 1.39 6.28 -1.29
N SER A 117 2.33 6.84 -2.06
CA SER A 117 2.08 7.18 -3.46
C SER A 117 1.77 5.94 -4.30
N SER A 118 2.49 4.84 -4.09
CA SER A 118 2.23 3.58 -4.77
C SER A 118 0.91 2.93 -4.35
N ALA A 119 0.52 3.01 -3.07
CA ALA A 119 -0.79 2.55 -2.61
C ALA A 119 -1.95 3.34 -3.23
N ILE A 120 -1.84 4.67 -3.35
CA ILE A 120 -2.84 5.51 -4.01
C ILE A 120 -2.94 5.16 -5.50
N ALA A 121 -1.80 5.04 -6.18
CA ALA A 121 -1.76 4.65 -7.59
C ALA A 121 -2.41 3.27 -7.80
N ALA A 122 -2.02 2.25 -7.01
CA ALA A 122 -2.59 0.91 -7.04
C ALA A 122 -4.12 0.90 -6.84
N THR A 123 -4.59 1.72 -5.90
CA THR A 123 -6.02 1.86 -5.59
C THR A 123 -6.79 2.55 -6.72
N ALA A 124 -6.14 3.41 -7.51
CA ALA A 124 -6.76 4.09 -8.65
C ALA A 124 -6.87 3.22 -9.91
N TYR A 125 -6.14 2.10 -9.99
CA TYR A 125 -6.14 1.21 -11.17
C TYR A 125 -7.42 0.37 -11.34
N GLY A 126 -8.34 0.34 -10.38
CA GLY A 126 -9.67 -0.24 -10.61
C GLY A 126 -10.76 0.39 -9.77
#